data_AF-A0A3S4G3Z0-F1
#
_entry.id   AF-A0A3S4G3Z0-F1
#
_cell.length_a   1.000
_cell.length_b   1.000
_cell.length_c   1.000
_cell.angle_alpha   90.00
_cell.angle_beta   90.00
_cell.angle_gamma   90.00
#
_symmetry.space_group_name_H-M   'P 1'
#
loop_
_entity.id
_entity.type
_entity.pdbx_description
1 polymer ?
#
loop_
_entity_poly.entity_id
_entity_poly.type
_entity_poly.pdbx_seq_one_letter_code
_entity_poly.pdbx_strand_id
1 'polypeptide(L)' 'MMMGEVRSLPSCGLHPRLLDALTLALAARPQEKAPGRYELQGDNIFMNVDAVNDANACREESGIA' A
#
# COMPACT_ATOMS: atom_id res chain seq x y z
N MET A 1 17.69 -4.08 -1.13
CA MET A 1 16.22 -4.27 -1.02
C MET A 1 15.87 -4.27 0.46
N MET A 2 14.87 -3.51 0.89
CA MET A 2 14.35 -3.53 2.27
C MET A 2 12.95 -4.14 2.24
N MET A 3 12.68 -5.04 3.19
CA MET A 3 11.38 -5.67 3.35
C MET A 3 11.02 -5.60 4.84
N GLY A 4 9.77 -5.28 5.15
CA GLY A 4 9.33 -5.10 6.52
C GLY A 4 7.82 -4.95 6.59
N GLU A 5 7.27 -5.22 7.76
CA GLU A 5 5.84 -5.11 8.02
C GLU A 5 5.44 -3.65 8.20
N VAL A 6 4.35 -3.26 7.53
CA VAL A 6 3.76 -1.92 7.66
C VAL A 6 3.44 -1.57 9.12
N ARG A 7 3.06 -2.57 9.93
CA ARG A 7 2.77 -2.38 11.36
C ARG A 7 4.00 -1.99 12.19
N SER A 8 5.19 -2.28 11.68
CA SER A 8 6.48 -2.00 12.33
C SER A 8 7.17 -0.74 11.77
N LEU A 9 6.48 0.04 10.92
CA LEU A 9 7.00 1.31 10.37
C LEU A 9 7.57 2.27 11.42
N PRO A 10 6.94 2.47 12.60
CA PRO A 10 7.45 3.41 13.60
C PRO A 10 8.83 3.04 14.17
N SER A 11 9.22 1.77 14.09
CA SER A 11 10.46 1.23 14.66
C SER A 11 11.50 0.82 13.61
N CYS A 12 11.25 1.11 12.32
CA CYS A 12 12.07 0.62 11.20
C CYS A 12 13.36 1.42 10.95
N GLY A 13 13.62 2.51 11.69
CA GLY A 13 14.82 3.35 11.49
C GLY A 13 14.86 4.05 10.12
N LEU A 14 13.70 4.17 9.46
CA LEU A 14 13.54 4.88 8.20
C LEU A 14 13.81 6.38 8.36
N HIS A 15 14.32 7.01 7.30
CA HIS A 15 14.45 8.46 7.25
C HIS A 15 13.07 9.11 7.49
N PRO A 16 12.97 10.20 8.29
CA PRO A 16 11.68 10.77 8.69
C PRO A 16 10.75 11.12 7.52
N ARG A 17 11.31 11.60 6.40
CA ARG A 17 10.52 11.89 5.18
C ARG A 17 9.92 10.65 4.52
N LEU A 18 10.61 9.51 4.58
CA LEU A 18 10.07 8.25 4.05
C LEU A 18 8.99 7.69 4.98
N LEU A 19 9.21 7.76 6.29
CA LEU A 19 8.21 7.39 7.28
C LEU A 19 6.91 8.20 7.07
N ASP A 20 7.02 9.53 6.94
CA ASP A 20 5.89 10.43 6.69
C ASP A 20 5.15 10.07 5.38
N ALA A 21 5.88 9.85 4.29
CA ALA A 21 5.31 9.45 3.01
C ALA A 21 4.54 8.11 3.08
N LEU A 22 5.12 7.11 3.76
CA LEU A 22 4.46 5.81 3.98
C LEU A 22 3.24 5.95 4.90
N THR A 23 3.32 6.76 5.95
CA THR A 23 2.18 7.05 6.82
C THR A 23 1.04 7.69 6.04
N LEU A 24 1.32 8.67 5.17
CA LEU A 24 0.33 9.30 4.30
C LEU A 24 -0.28 8.29 3.30
N ALA A 25 0.56 7.47 2.68
CA ALA A 25 0.11 6.43 1.76
C ALA A 25 -0.83 5.42 2.44
N LEU A 26 -0.49 4.98 3.66
CA LEU A 26 -1.33 4.08 4.45
C LEU A 26 -2.65 4.74 4.89
N ALA A 27 -2.60 6.00 5.31
CA ALA A 27 -3.78 6.76 5.69
C ALA A 27 -4.76 6.94 4.52
N ALA A 28 -4.25 7.00 3.29
CA ALA A 28 -5.07 7.07 2.08
C ALA A 28 -5.82 5.76 1.74
N ARG A 29 -5.55 4.67 2.47
CA ARG A 29 -6.20 3.35 2.32
C ARG A 29 -6.24 2.86 0.86
N PRO A 30 -5.08 2.62 0.24
CA PRO A 30 -4.98 2.29 -1.18
C PRO A 30 -5.82 1.08 -1.59
N GLN A 31 -6.02 0.11 -0.68
CA GLN A 31 -6.86 -1.07 -0.90
C GLN A 31 -8.35 -0.77 -1.14
N GLU A 32 -8.82 0.42 -0.75
CA GLU A 32 -10.20 0.88 -0.96
C GLU A 32 -10.31 1.83 -2.17
N LYS A 33 -9.21 2.08 -2.90
CA LYS A 33 -9.16 3.02 -4.02
C LYS A 33 -9.18 2.28 -5.36
N ALA A 34 -9.84 2.89 -6.34
CA ALA A 34 -9.74 2.43 -7.72
C ALA A 34 -8.30 2.62 -8.24
N PRO A 35 -7.86 1.83 -9.23
CA PRO A 35 -6.56 2.02 -9.85
C PRO A 35 -6.39 3.44 -10.41
N GLY A 36 -5.24 4.05 -10.18
CA GLY A 36 -4.92 5.41 -10.62
C GLY A 36 -3.88 6.12 -9.76
N ARG A 37 -3.56 7.36 -10.14
CA ARG A 37 -2.62 8.24 -9.43
C ARG A 37 -3.37 9.10 -8.43
N TYR A 38 -2.90 9.11 -7.19
CA TYR A 38 -3.44 9.92 -6.10
C TYR A 38 -2.35 10.78 -5.46
N GLU A 39 -2.63 12.06 -5.25
CA GLU A 39 -1.72 12.98 -4.59
C GLU A 39 -1.84 12.82 -3.07
N LEU A 40 -0.70 12.68 -2.39
CA LEU A 40 -0.62 12.49 -0.93
C LEU A 40 -0.09 13.74 -0.22
N GLN A 41 0.85 14.47 -0.85
CA GLN A 41 1.41 15.73 -0.33
C GLN A 41 1.67 16.71 -1.48
N GLY A 42 0.59 17.25 -2.04
CA GLY A 42 0.65 18.09 -3.24
C GLY A 42 1.41 17.40 -4.38
N ASP A 43 2.22 18.16 -5.11
CA ASP A 43 3.04 17.64 -6.23
C ASP A 43 4.27 16.82 -5.81
N ASN A 44 4.64 16.85 -4.51
CA ASN A 44 5.90 16.26 -4.04
C ASN A 44 5.81 14.76 -3.76
N ILE A 45 4.63 14.27 -3.37
CA ILE A 45 4.41 12.87 -3.02
C ILE A 45 3.06 12.42 -3.60
N PHE A 46 3.10 11.40 -4.44
CA PHE A 46 1.93 10.76 -5.01
C PHE A 46 2.07 9.24 -4.91
N MET A 47 0.93 8.57 -4.87
CA MET A 47 0.82 7.13 -4.85
C MET A 47 0.09 6.67 -6.11
N ASN A 48 0.67 5.70 -6.81
CA ASN A 48 -0.06 4.96 -7.83
C ASN A 48 -0.69 3.74 -7.15
N VAL A 49 -2.00 3.65 -7.22
CA VAL A 49 -2.73 2.45 -6.84
C VAL A 49 -2.96 1.66 -8.11
N ASP A 50 -2.55 0.40 -8.10
CA ASP A 50 -2.84 -0.54 -9.16
C ASP A 50 -3.68 -1.67 -8.56
N ALA A 51 -4.70 -2.13 -9.29
CA ALA A 51 -5.43 -3.31 -8.89
C ALA A 51 -4.61 -4.53 -9.29
N VAL A 52 -4.22 -5.33 -8.31
CA VAL A 52 -3.83 -6.70 -8.60
C VAL A 52 -5.12 -7.47 -8.88
N ASN A 53 -5.48 -7.57 -10.16
CA ASN A 53 -6.55 -8.46 -10.58
C ASN A 53 -5.99 -9.88 -10.56
N ASP A 54 -5.89 -10.45 -9.37
CA ASP A 54 -5.54 -11.85 -9.23
C ASP A 54 -6.73 -12.69 -9.70
N ALA A 55 -6.78 -12.97 -11.00
CA ALA A 55 -7.72 -13.94 -11.57
C ALA A 55 -7.55 -15.35 -10.95
N ASN A 56 -6.49 -15.57 -10.15
CA ASN A 56 -6.26 -16.78 -9.38
C ASN A 56 -6.76 -16.72 -7.93
N ALA A 57 -7.00 -15.54 -7.34
CA ALA A 57 -7.41 -15.42 -5.94
C ALA A 57 -8.83 -15.96 -5.68
N CYS A 58 -9.69 -16.00 -6.71
CA CYS A 58 -11.01 -16.65 -6.63
C CYS A 58 -10.95 -18.19 -6.72
N ARG A 59 -9.78 -18.84 -6.87
CA ARG A 59 -9.68 -20.30 -7.10
C ARG A 59 -9.29 -21.13 -5.87
N GLU A 60 -9.38 -20.57 -4.66
CA GLU A 60 -9.20 -21.32 -3.40
C GLU A 60 -10.43 -21.38 -2.48
N GLU A 61 -11.60 -20.87 -2.89
CA GLU A 61 -12.88 -21.02 -2.16
C GLU A 61 -13.87 -22.00 -2.82
N SER A 62 -13.37 -22.97 -3.60
CA SER A 62 -14.17 -24.10 -4.07
C SER A 62 -13.40 -25.40 -3.91
N GLY A 63 -13.18 -25.78 -2.66
CA GLY A 63 -12.70 -27.08 -2.28
C GLY A 63 -13.01 -27.31 -0.80
N ILE A 64 -13.90 -28.28 -0.57
CA ILE A 64 -14.25 -28.94 0.70
C ILE A 64 -15.29 -28.24 1.60
N ALA A 65 -16.55 -28.63 1.43
CA ALA A 65 -17.35 -29.37 2.44
C ALA A 65 -18.69 -29.78 1.83
#